data_AF-A0A2S9G8E6-F1
#
_entry.id   AF-A0A2S9G8E6-F1
#
_cell.length_a   1.000
_cell.length_b   1.000
_cell.length_c   1.000
_cell.angle_alpha   90.00
_cell.angle_beta   90.00
_cell.angle_gamma   90.00
#
_symmetry.space_group_name_H-M   'P 1'
#
loop_
_entity.id
_entity.type
_entity.pdbx_description
1 polymer ?
#
loop_
_entity_poly.entity_id
_entity_poly.type
_entity_poly.pdbx_seq_one_letter_code
_entity_poly.pdbx_strand_id
1 'polypeptide(L)'
;RPDGTRRGPEAFFDWMNAGKLSYRVDFAHPAGLRRLLAAADVVIESSRPAALRRRGLGPSDAPARPGRIWVRITGHGTVGERADW
;
A
#
# COMPACT_ATOMS: atom_id res chain seq x y z
N ARG A 1 -4.56 -2.53 -8.56
CA ARG A 1 -5.41 -1.68 -9.43
C ARG A 1 -5.02 -0.23 -9.16
N PRO A 2 -4.88 0.63 -10.18
CA PRO A 2 -4.69 2.06 -9.96
C PRO A 2 -5.87 2.65 -9.17
N ASP A 3 -5.60 3.62 -8.31
CA ASP A 3 -6.64 4.37 -7.61
C ASP A 3 -7.50 5.15 -8.62
N GLY A 4 -8.79 4.81 -8.67
CA GLY A 4 -9.75 5.46 -9.56
C GLY A 4 -10.10 6.88 -9.13
N THR A 5 -10.01 7.18 -7.83
CA THR A 5 -10.35 8.50 -7.28
C THR A 5 -9.38 9.57 -7.74
N ARG A 6 -8.11 9.21 -7.96
CA ARG A 6 -7.07 10.10 -8.51
C ARG A 6 -7.36 10.62 -9.92
N ARG A 7 -8.23 9.97 -10.69
CA ARG A 7 -8.73 10.48 -12.00
C ARG A 7 -10.21 10.85 -11.96
N GLY A 8 -10.82 10.83 -10.78
CA GLY A 8 -12.20 11.25 -10.57
C GLY A 8 -12.29 12.76 -10.34
N PRO A 9 -13.37 13.24 -9.70
CA PRO A 9 -13.52 14.65 -9.35
C PRO A 9 -12.38 15.13 -8.45
N GLU A 10 -11.70 16.20 -8.87
CA GLU A 10 -10.54 16.79 -8.16
C GLU A 10 -10.87 17.14 -6.71
N ALA A 11 -12.00 17.83 -6.48
CA ALA A 11 -12.44 18.22 -5.14
C ALA A 11 -12.58 17.03 -4.17
N PHE A 12 -12.99 15.86 -4.66
CA PHE A 12 -13.10 14.66 -3.83
C PHE A 12 -11.71 14.08 -3.51
N PHE A 13 -10.82 14.03 -4.50
CA PHE A 13 -9.45 13.57 -4.29
C PHE A 13 -8.70 14.45 -3.29
N ASP A 14 -8.86 15.77 -3.42
CA ASP A 14 -8.26 16.77 -2.53
C ASP A 14 -8.82 16.68 -1.12
N TRP A 15 -10.15 16.58 -0.95
CA TRP A 15 -10.75 16.37 0.36
C TRP A 15 -10.19 15.12 1.07
N MET A 16 -10.01 14.03 0.32
CA MET A 16 -9.49 12.77 0.88
C MET A 16 -7.97 12.77 1.13
N ASN A 17 -7.19 13.59 0.43
CA ASN A 17 -5.72 13.51 0.43
C ASN A 17 -4.99 14.82 0.81
N ALA A 18 -5.72 15.90 1.09
CA ALA A 18 -5.15 17.15 1.57
C ALA A 18 -4.24 16.91 2.79
N GLY A 19 -3.09 17.57 2.79
CA GLY A 19 -2.07 17.44 3.83
C GLY A 19 -1.19 16.19 3.74
N LYS A 20 -1.47 15.23 2.84
CA LYS A 20 -0.61 14.05 2.61
C LYS A 20 0.47 14.37 1.59
N LEU A 21 1.70 13.98 1.90
CA LEU A 21 2.78 13.96 0.90
C LEU A 21 2.54 12.84 -0.12
N SER A 22 2.89 13.08 -1.39
CA SER A 22 2.77 12.08 -2.45
C SER A 22 4.13 11.68 -3.00
N TYR A 23 4.37 10.37 -3.06
CA TYR A 23 5.57 9.78 -3.64
C TYR A 23 5.17 8.83 -4.77
N ARG A 24 5.71 9.05 -5.98
CA ARG A 24 5.49 8.19 -7.14
C ARG A 24 6.65 7.20 -7.26
N VAL A 25 6.31 5.92 -7.38
CA VAL A 25 7.27 4.82 -7.48
C VAL A 25 7.00 4.01 -8.75
N ASP A 26 8.08 3.57 -9.39
CA ASP A 26 8.05 2.48 -10.36
C ASP A 26 8.31 1.14 -9.64
N PHE A 27 7.36 0.23 -9.75
CA PHE A 27 7.46 -1.10 -9.12
C PHE A 27 8.50 -2.01 -9.77
N ALA A 28 8.98 -1.71 -10.98
CA ALA A 28 10.13 -2.41 -11.56
C ALA A 28 11.45 -2.07 -10.84
N HIS A 29 11.50 -0.92 -10.16
CA HIS A 29 12.69 -0.42 -9.46
C HIS A 29 12.37 -0.04 -7.99
N PRO A 30 12.02 -1.02 -7.13
CA PRO A 30 11.37 -0.74 -5.85
C PRO A 30 12.31 -0.26 -4.73
N ALA A 31 13.59 -0.01 -4.99
CA ALA A 31 14.59 0.32 -3.96
C ALA A 31 14.20 1.56 -3.12
N GLY A 32 13.64 2.59 -3.76
CA GLY A 32 13.13 3.78 -3.06
C GLY A 32 11.98 3.44 -2.11
N LEU A 33 11.00 2.67 -2.59
CA LEU A 33 9.86 2.24 -1.78
C LEU A 33 10.26 1.30 -0.65
N ARG A 34 11.24 0.39 -0.85
CA ARG A 34 11.76 -0.46 0.23
C ARG A 34 12.33 0.37 1.37
N ARG A 35 13.09 1.43 1.06
CA ARG A 35 13.60 2.36 2.09
C ARG A 35 12.47 3.08 2.81
N LEU A 36 11.45 3.53 2.08
CA LEU A 36 10.28 4.18 2.68
C LEU A 36 9.51 3.23 3.63
N LEU A 37 9.25 2.00 3.19
CA LEU A 37 8.60 0.97 4.02
C LEU A 37 9.45 0.61 5.24
N ALA A 38 10.77 0.53 5.07
CA ALA A 38 11.70 0.26 6.16
C ALA A 38 11.78 1.39 7.19
N ALA A 39 11.41 2.64 6.82
CA ALA A 39 11.33 3.77 7.74
C ALA A 39 9.95 3.88 8.42
N ALA A 40 8.88 3.43 7.79
CA ALA A 40 7.51 3.61 8.28
C ALA A 40 7.24 2.92 9.64
N ASP A 41 6.54 3.61 10.55
CA ASP A 41 5.95 3.02 11.77
C ASP A 41 4.68 2.24 11.44
N VAL A 42 3.83 2.82 10.59
CA VAL A 42 2.55 2.24 10.17
C VAL A 42 2.51 2.18 8.65
N VAL A 43 2.19 1.01 8.11
CA VAL A 43 1.87 0.84 6.69
C VAL A 43 0.40 0.51 6.56
N ILE A 44 -0.34 1.31 5.80
CA ILE A 44 -1.75 1.07 5.48
C ILE A 44 -1.84 0.77 3.99
N GLU A 45 -2.44 -0.36 3.64
CA GLU A 45 -2.62 -0.73 2.24
C GLU A 45 -3.97 -1.42 1.98
N SER A 46 -4.52 -1.14 0.80
CA SER A 46 -5.78 -1.68 0.30
C SER A 46 -5.59 -2.34 -1.07
N SER A 47 -4.37 -2.79 -1.36
CA SER A 47 -4.09 -3.54 -2.57
C SER A 47 -4.59 -4.97 -2.43
N ARG A 48 -4.75 -5.68 -3.56
CA ARG A 48 -5.01 -7.13 -3.50
C ARG A 48 -3.90 -7.81 -2.69
N PRO A 49 -4.20 -8.79 -1.82
CA PRO A 49 -3.21 -9.42 -0.95
C PRO A 49 -1.96 -9.93 -1.67
N ALA A 50 -2.10 -10.36 -2.92
CA ALA A 50 -0.98 -10.82 -3.73
C ALA A 50 -0.11 -9.70 -4.35
N ALA A 51 -0.60 -8.47 -4.46
CA ALA A 51 0.00 -7.41 -5.28
C ALA A 51 1.39 -6.96 -4.79
N LEU A 52 1.51 -6.61 -3.51
CA LEU A 52 2.79 -6.23 -2.90
C LEU A 52 3.65 -7.44 -2.55
N ARG A 53 3.02 -8.53 -2.08
CA ARG A 53 3.71 -9.79 -1.77
C ARG A 53 4.51 -10.34 -2.95
N ARG A 54 3.93 -10.41 -4.15
CA ARG A 54 4.63 -10.89 -5.36
C ARG A 54 5.85 -10.03 -5.75
N ARG A 55 5.98 -8.83 -5.19
CA ARG A 55 7.08 -7.89 -5.44
C ARG A 55 8.10 -7.84 -4.31
N GLY A 56 7.96 -8.67 -3.28
CA GLY A 56 8.80 -8.62 -2.08
C GLY A 56 8.68 -7.28 -1.37
N LEU A 57 7.44 -6.78 -1.22
CA LEU A 57 7.08 -5.52 -0.56
C LEU A 57 6.00 -5.73 0.51
N GLY A 58 5.88 -6.94 1.03
CA GLY A 58 4.97 -7.29 2.10
C GLY A 58 5.57 -7.06 3.49
N PRO A 59 4.76 -7.31 4.55
CA PRO A 59 5.21 -7.14 5.93
C PRO A 59 6.42 -8.02 6.29
N SER A 60 6.57 -9.19 5.65
CA SER A 60 7.71 -10.10 5.84
C SER A 60 9.01 -9.63 5.16
N ASP A 61 8.92 -8.68 4.23
CA ASP A 61 10.08 -8.19 3.47
C ASP A 61 10.71 -6.94 4.09
N ALA A 62 9.98 -6.27 5.00
CA ALA A 62 10.49 -5.15 5.77
C ALA A 62 11.19 -5.66 7.05
N PRO A 63 12.31 -5.03 7.48
CA PRO A 63 12.97 -5.41 8.73
C PRO A 63 12.00 -5.34 9.92
N ALA A 64 12.05 -6.34 10.80
CA ALA A 64 11.26 -6.32 12.03
C ALA A 64 11.70 -5.13 12.90
N ARG A 65 10.72 -4.41 13.47
CA ARG A 65 10.97 -3.29 14.39
C ARG A 65 9.88 -3.26 15.46
N PRO A 66 10.22 -3.12 16.75
CA PRO A 66 9.22 -2.96 17.81
C PRO A 66 8.25 -1.81 17.49
N GLY A 67 6.95 -2.05 17.68
CA GLY A 67 5.90 -1.06 17.43
C GLY A 67 5.50 -0.86 15.97
N ARG A 68 6.11 -1.56 15.00
CA ARG A 68 5.68 -1.48 13.59
C ARG A 68 4.33 -2.16 13.40
N ILE A 69 3.42 -1.49 12.69
CA ILE A 69 2.07 -1.97 12.39
C ILE A 69 1.87 -2.04 10.88
N TRP A 70 1.28 -3.15 10.41
CA TRP A 70 0.82 -3.29 9.02
C TRP A 70 -0.68 -3.50 9.00
N VAL A 71 -1.41 -2.51 8.49
CA VAL A 71 -2.87 -2.56 8.33
C VAL A 71 -3.19 -2.89 6.88
N ARG A 72 -3.96 -3.96 6.69
CA ARG A 72 -4.51 -4.33 5.38
C ARG A 72 -6.02 -4.17 5.39
N ILE A 73 -6.54 -3.43 4.41
CA ILE A 73 -7.97 -3.25 4.19
C ILE A 73 -8.37 -4.08 2.96
N THR A 74 -9.22 -5.09 3.15
CA THR A 74 -9.69 -5.99 2.09
C THR A 74 -11.20 -6.05 2.03
N GLY A 75 -11.78 -6.26 0.85
CA GLY A 75 -13.23 -6.50 0.71
C GLY A 75 -13.68 -7.90 1.16
N HIS A 76 -12.83 -8.92 0.96
CA HIS A 76 -13.20 -10.33 1.19
C HIS A 76 -12.21 -11.12 2.07
N GLY A 77 -11.32 -10.43 2.79
CA GLY A 77 -10.25 -11.06 3.56
C GLY A 77 -9.03 -11.42 2.70
N THR A 78 -8.08 -12.15 3.30
CA THR A 78 -6.80 -12.52 2.68
C THR A 78 -6.70 -14.01 2.32
N VAL A 79 -7.78 -14.76 2.54
CA VAL A 79 -7.85 -16.21 2.35
C VAL A 79 -9.10 -16.60 1.57
N GLY A 80 -9.06 -17.77 0.93
CA GLY A 80 -10.16 -18.28 0.11
C GLY A 80 -10.22 -17.69 -1.30
N GLU A 81 -11.14 -18.20 -2.12
CA GLU A 81 -11.23 -17.91 -3.56
C GLU A 81 -11.43 -16.42 -3.88
N ARG A 82 -12.03 -15.67 -2.94
CA ARG A 82 -12.36 -14.25 -3.10
C ARG A 82 -11.29 -13.29 -2.62
N ALA A 83 -10.18 -13.80 -2.08
CA ALA A 83 -9.13 -12.97 -1.50
C ALA A 83 -8.51 -11.99 -2.52
N ASP A 84 -8.47 -12.37 -3.79
CA ASP A 84 -7.88 -11.58 -4.89
C ASP A 84 -8.93 -10.95 -5.84
N TRP A 85 -10.22 -10.93 -5.45
CA TRP A 85 -11.26 -10.25 -6.22
C TRP A 85 -11.01 -8.74 -6.27
#